data_AF-A0A7X1SNF0-F1
#
_entry.id   AF-A0A7X1SNF0-F1
#
_cell.length_a   1.000
_cell.length_b   1.000
_cell.length_c   1.000
_cell.angle_alpha   90.00
_cell.angle_beta   90.00
_cell.angle_gamma   90.00
#
_symmetry.space_group_name_H-M   'P 1'
#
loop_
_entity.id
_entity.type
_entity.pdbx_description
1 polymer ?
#
loop_
_entity_poly.entity_id
_entity_poly.type
_entity_poly.pdbx_seq_one_letter_code
_entity_poly.pdbx_strand_id
1 'polypeptide(L)'
;MDMQPPPHITDRLLGRSSRSDSSLTTSSMIRTGIWSVCYFAFYLVQQIAELMAPLLLILGVGWYILPHIVNAITTSAATADPQARDIMNHVAGTLPNHLQIGSHLVTPGSLIFDGILLMAIAAIGATVSALAARNM
;
A
#
# COMPACT_ATOMS: atom_id res chain seq x y z
N MET A 1 -23.89 -51.61 -50.49
CA MET A 1 -23.07 -52.31 -49.47
C MET A 1 -22.96 -51.38 -48.29
N ASP A 2 -23.84 -51.56 -47.31
CA ASP A 2 -23.88 -50.73 -46.11
C ASP A 2 -22.74 -51.14 -45.18
N MET A 3 -21.70 -50.30 -45.10
CA MET A 3 -20.60 -50.49 -44.17
C MET A 3 -21.02 -50.03 -42.78
N GLN A 4 -21.50 -50.97 -41.98
CA GLN A 4 -21.76 -50.76 -40.56
C GLN A 4 -20.41 -50.71 -39.83
N PRO A 5 -20.05 -49.59 -39.18
CA PRO A 5 -18.77 -49.47 -38.50
C PRO A 5 -18.73 -50.40 -37.27
N PRO A 6 -17.55 -50.94 -36.93
CA PRO A 6 -17.42 -51.95 -35.90
C PRO A 6 -17.70 -51.38 -34.49
N PRO A 7 -18.42 -52.11 -33.62
CA PRO A 7 -19.06 -51.61 -32.40
C PRO A 7 -18.09 -51.11 -31.32
N HIS A 8 -16.82 -51.51 -31.37
CA HIS A 8 -15.82 -51.14 -30.37
C HIS A 8 -15.34 -49.68 -30.47
N ILE A 9 -15.56 -49.00 -31.61
CA ILE A 9 -15.22 -47.58 -31.77
C ILE A 9 -16.25 -46.70 -31.05
N THR A 10 -17.53 -47.08 -31.12
CA THR A 10 -18.63 -46.40 -30.44
C THR A 10 -18.53 -46.48 -28.92
N ASP A 11 -18.15 -47.63 -28.36
CA ASP A 11 -17.97 -47.77 -26.89
C ASP A 11 -16.83 -46.91 -26.34
N ARG A 12 -15.76 -46.70 -27.13
CA ARG A 12 -14.62 -45.88 -26.72
C ARG A 12 -14.93 -44.37 -26.71
N LEU A 13 -15.87 -43.94 -27.55
CA LEU A 13 -16.32 -42.54 -27.61
C LEU A 13 -17.40 -42.23 -26.56
N LEU A 14 -18.22 -43.22 -26.20
CA LEU A 14 -19.25 -43.08 -25.16
C LEU A 14 -18.71 -43.29 -23.74
N GLY A 15 -17.59 -43.99 -23.56
CA GLY A 15 -16.98 -44.27 -22.25
C GLY A 15 -16.12 -43.15 -21.64
N ARG A 16 -15.96 -42.01 -22.32
CA ARG A 16 -15.12 -40.88 -21.85
C ARG A 16 -15.91 -39.67 -21.35
N SER A 17 -17.15 -39.85 -20.92
CA SER A 17 -18.04 -38.73 -20.58
C SER A 17 -18.59 -38.73 -19.14
N SER A 18 -18.12 -39.58 -18.22
CA SER A 18 -18.80 -39.68 -16.91
C SER A 18 -17.95 -40.03 -15.69
N ARG A 19 -16.72 -39.49 -15.57
CA ARG A 19 -15.98 -39.54 -14.29
C ARG A 19 -15.12 -38.29 -14.06
N SER A 20 -15.60 -37.42 -13.15
CA SER A 20 -14.85 -36.48 -12.28
C SER A 20 -14.86 -34.95 -12.52
N ASP A 21 -15.68 -34.38 -13.40
CA ASP A 21 -15.66 -32.91 -13.64
C ASP A 21 -16.37 -32.03 -12.57
N SER A 22 -17.17 -32.59 -11.67
CA SER A 22 -17.83 -31.79 -10.61
C SER A 22 -16.90 -31.39 -9.45
N SER A 23 -15.87 -32.21 -9.18
CA SER A 23 -14.87 -31.91 -8.14
C SER A 23 -13.84 -30.87 -8.61
N LEU A 24 -13.51 -30.87 -9.91
CA LEU A 24 -12.57 -29.93 -10.51
C LEU A 24 -13.17 -28.52 -10.61
N THR A 25 -14.46 -28.40 -10.89
CA THR A 25 -15.18 -27.11 -10.96
C THR A 25 -15.42 -26.49 -9.58
N THR A 26 -15.83 -27.28 -8.59
CA THR A 26 -16.04 -26.74 -7.23
C THR A 26 -14.71 -26.39 -6.56
N SER A 27 -13.68 -27.22 -6.73
CA SER A 27 -12.32 -26.93 -6.23
C SER A 27 -11.70 -25.71 -6.90
N SER A 28 -11.89 -25.54 -8.23
CA SER A 28 -11.40 -24.34 -8.91
C SER A 28 -12.13 -23.08 -8.44
N MET A 29 -13.46 -23.14 -8.24
CA MET A 29 -14.23 -22.00 -7.73
C MET A 29 -13.78 -21.57 -6.33
N ILE A 30 -13.54 -22.52 -5.41
CA ILE A 30 -13.03 -22.20 -4.07
C ILE A 30 -11.64 -21.58 -4.15
N ARG A 31 -10.75 -22.15 -4.98
CA ARG A 31 -9.38 -21.63 -5.17
C ARG A 31 -9.39 -20.21 -5.75
N THR A 32 -10.20 -19.96 -6.78
CA THR A 32 -10.37 -18.62 -7.37
C THR A 32 -10.96 -17.65 -6.36
N GLY A 33 -11.92 -18.08 -5.54
CA GLY A 33 -12.49 -17.26 -4.45
C GLY A 33 -11.44 -16.85 -3.42
N ILE A 34 -10.61 -17.79 -2.95
CA ILE A 34 -9.52 -17.50 -2.00
C ILE A 34 -8.53 -16.50 -2.61
N TRP A 35 -8.09 -16.75 -3.85
CA TRP A 35 -7.18 -15.82 -4.51
C TRP A 35 -7.82 -14.44 -4.72
N SER A 36 -9.13 -14.37 -5.00
CA SER A 36 -9.85 -13.11 -5.23
C SER A 36 -9.88 -12.26 -3.97
N VAL A 37 -10.15 -12.88 -2.82
CA VAL A 37 -10.11 -12.20 -1.51
C VAL A 37 -8.69 -11.72 -1.21
N CYS A 38 -7.67 -12.56 -1.42
CA CYS A 38 -6.28 -12.16 -1.22
C CYS A 38 -5.89 -10.98 -2.13
N TYR A 39 -6.17 -11.09 -3.43
CA TYR A 39 -5.91 -10.02 -4.40
C TYR A 39 -6.58 -8.71 -3.98
N PHE A 40 -7.86 -8.76 -3.63
CA PHE A 40 -8.60 -7.59 -3.18
C PHE A 40 -7.98 -6.96 -1.94
N ALA A 41 -7.64 -7.75 -0.91
CA ALA A 41 -7.07 -7.25 0.33
C ALA A 41 -5.72 -6.57 0.11
N PHE A 42 -4.81 -7.18 -0.65
CA PHE A 42 -3.51 -6.58 -0.94
C PHE A 42 -3.63 -5.33 -1.80
N TYR A 43 -4.52 -5.33 -2.79
CA TYR A 43 -4.77 -4.16 -3.64
C TYR A 43 -5.39 -2.99 -2.85
N LEU A 44 -6.27 -3.29 -1.88
CA LEU A 44 -6.84 -2.28 -1.00
C LEU A 44 -5.77 -1.65 -0.09
N VAL A 45 -4.92 -2.48 0.53
CA VAL A 45 -3.80 -2.00 1.35
C VAL A 45 -2.87 -1.12 0.51
N GLN A 46 -2.59 -1.52 -0.74
CA GLN A 46 -1.79 -0.74 -1.67
C GLN A 46 -2.42 0.63 -1.95
N GLN A 47 -3.72 0.71 -2.23
CA GLN A 47 -4.39 2.00 -2.47
C GLN A 47 -4.36 2.92 -1.24
N ILE A 48 -4.58 2.36 -0.04
CA ILE A 48 -4.48 3.12 1.21
C ILE A 48 -3.05 3.65 1.38
N ALA A 49 -2.04 2.80 1.15
CA ALA A 49 -0.65 3.16 1.27
C ALA A 49 -0.20 4.19 0.22
N GLU A 50 -0.64 4.07 -1.03
CA GLU A 50 -0.36 5.02 -2.11
C GLU A 50 -0.94 6.41 -1.82
N LEU A 51 -2.05 6.50 -1.09
CA LEU A 51 -2.62 7.78 -0.66
C LEU A 51 -1.96 8.31 0.63
N MET A 52 -1.73 7.45 1.61
CA MET A 52 -1.23 7.85 2.93
C MET A 52 0.27 8.13 2.94
N ALA A 53 1.08 7.32 2.27
CA ALA A 53 2.53 7.49 2.21
C ALA A 53 2.96 8.90 1.76
N PRO A 54 2.48 9.44 0.63
CA PRO A 54 2.86 10.79 0.22
C PRO A 54 2.39 11.86 1.20
N LEU A 55 1.21 11.71 1.81
CA LEU A 55 0.72 12.66 2.82
C LEU A 55 1.61 12.67 4.06
N LEU A 56 1.99 11.50 4.58
CA LEU A 56 2.90 11.37 5.72
C LEU A 56 4.30 11.93 5.40
N LEU A 57 4.81 11.66 4.20
CA LEU A 57 6.10 12.19 3.76
C LEU A 57 6.08 13.71 3.62
N ILE A 58 5.07 14.29 2.97
CA ILE A 58 4.93 15.74 2.83
C ILE A 58 4.82 16.40 4.21
N LEU A 59 4.02 15.84 5.11
CA LEU A 59 3.85 16.36 6.45
C LEU A 59 5.14 16.25 7.28
N GLY A 60 5.78 15.08 7.26
CA GLY A 60 7.01 14.82 8.00
C GLY A 60 8.18 15.66 7.51
N VAL A 61 8.42 15.71 6.20
CA VAL A 61 9.46 16.54 5.57
C VAL A 61 9.17 18.02 5.77
N GLY A 62 7.92 18.44 5.56
CA GLY A 62 7.48 19.82 5.76
C GLY A 62 7.74 20.29 7.19
N TRP A 63 7.37 19.47 8.18
CA TRP A 63 7.60 19.78 9.59
C TRP A 63 9.10 19.73 9.95
N TYR A 64 9.87 18.78 9.42
CA TYR A 64 11.33 18.74 9.63
C TYR A 64 12.05 19.99 9.10
N ILE A 65 11.61 20.50 7.95
CA ILE A 65 12.21 21.67 7.29
C ILE A 65 11.73 22.99 7.93
N LEU A 66 10.52 23.03 8.48
CA LEU A 66 9.90 24.22 9.05
C LEU A 66 10.82 25.03 10.02
N PRO A 67 11.44 24.43 11.06
CA PRO A 67 12.32 25.19 11.95
C PRO A 67 13.58 25.72 11.26
N HIS A 68 14.09 25.02 10.24
CA HIS A 68 15.26 25.46 9.47
C HIS A 68 14.94 26.71 8.63
N ILE A 69 13.76 26.75 8.00
CA ILE A 69 13.28 27.93 7.26
C ILE A 69 13.09 29.12 8.21
N VAL A 70 12.42 28.91 9.34
CA VAL A 70 12.16 29.97 10.32
C VAL A 70 13.47 30.53 10.88
N ASN A 71 14.46 29.69 11.18
CA ASN A 71 15.75 30.13 11.68
C ASN A 71 16.57 30.89 10.61
N ALA A 72 16.53 30.47 9.34
CA ALA A 72 17.20 31.17 8.25
C ALA A 72 16.62 32.58 8.02
N ILE A 73 15.29 32.72 8.08
CA ILE A 73 14.61 34.01 7.99
C ILE A 73 14.96 34.88 9.22
N THR A 74 14.93 34.30 10.42
CA THR A 74 15.25 35.01 11.67
C THR A 74 16.69 35.54 11.66
N THR A 75 17.65 34.74 11.19
CA THR A 75 19.05 35.16 11.05
C THR A 75 19.19 36.32 10.06
N SER A 76 18.41 36.32 8.98
CA SER A 76 18.45 37.37 7.95
C SER A 76 17.74 38.67 8.37
N ALA A 77 16.66 38.56 9.14
CA ALA A 77 15.89 39.69 9.68
C ALA A 77 16.54 40.29 10.94
N ALA A 78 17.31 39.51 11.70
CA ALA A 78 18.05 39.97 12.88
C ALA A 78 19.10 41.04 12.58
N THR A 79 19.47 41.22 11.31
CA THR A 79 20.35 42.30 10.85
C THR A 79 19.63 43.66 10.74
N ALA A 80 18.31 43.71 10.78
CA ALA A 80 17.52 44.91 10.48
C ALA A 80 16.88 45.60 11.70
N ASP A 81 16.48 44.87 12.75
CA ASP A 81 15.84 45.45 13.93
C ASP A 81 15.93 44.55 15.19
N PRO A 82 16.45 45.05 16.34
CA PRO A 82 16.54 44.28 17.59
C PRO A 82 15.18 43.83 18.14
N GLN A 83 14.11 44.58 17.90
CA GLN A 83 12.77 44.28 18.41
C GLN A 83 12.11 43.14 17.62
N ALA A 84 12.32 43.10 16.30
CA ALA A 84 11.92 41.98 15.45
C ALA A 84 12.63 40.66 15.84
N ARG A 85 13.89 40.73 16.30
CA ARG A 85 14.67 39.56 16.72
C ARG A 85 14.07 38.86 17.95
N ASP A 86 13.61 39.61 18.94
CA ASP A 86 12.99 39.04 20.15
C ASP A 86 11.65 38.37 19.84
N ILE A 87 10.82 38.98 18.98
CA ILE A 87 9.54 38.39 18.54
C ILE A 87 9.80 37.10 17.76
N MET A 88 10.76 37.09 16.84
CA MET A 88 11.10 35.91 16.05
C MET A 88 11.72 34.79 16.90
N ASN A 89 12.56 35.11 17.88
CA ASN A 89 13.10 34.10 18.82
C ASN A 89 12.00 33.46 19.67
N HIS A 90 10.97 34.22 20.06
CA HIS A 90 9.83 33.69 20.80
C HIS A 90 8.96 32.75 19.93
N VAL A 91 8.81 33.06 18.64
CA VAL A 91 8.08 32.23 17.67
C VAL A 91 8.88 30.98 17.28
N ALA A 92 10.21 31.09 17.13
CA ALA A 92 11.07 29.95 16.82
C ALA A 92 11.16 28.96 18.01
N GLY A 93 11.20 29.48 19.24
CA GLY A 93 11.26 28.67 20.46
C GLY A 93 9.96 27.94 20.82
N THR A 94 8.83 28.32 20.20
CA THR A 94 7.52 27.67 20.42
C THR A 94 7.19 26.60 19.40
N LEU A 95 8.04 26.36 18.39
CA LEU A 95 7.85 25.29 17.42
C LEU A 95 8.03 23.92 18.10
N PRO A 96 6.99 23.08 18.17
CA PRO A 96 7.07 21.80 18.84
C PRO A 96 7.92 20.81 18.03
N ASN A 97 8.93 20.23 18.68
CA ASN A 97 9.78 19.17 18.11
C ASN A 97 9.10 17.78 18.14
N HIS A 98 8.06 17.65 18.95
CA HIS A 98 7.21 16.47 19.06
C HIS A 98 5.79 16.92 19.40
N LEU A 99 4.78 16.25 18.85
CA LEU A 99 3.39 16.40 19.26
C LEU A 99 2.99 15.14 20.01
N GLN A 100 2.48 15.31 21.23
CA GLN A 100 1.90 14.21 21.98
C GLN A 100 0.40 14.15 21.68
N ILE A 101 -0.04 13.09 21.01
CA ILE A 101 -1.46 12.85 20.71
C ILE A 101 -1.89 11.65 21.55
N GLY A 102 -2.62 11.90 22.64
CA GLY A 102 -2.91 10.86 23.64
C GLY A 102 -1.63 10.33 24.30
N SER A 103 -1.36 9.03 24.16
CA SER A 103 -0.12 8.39 24.64
C SER A 103 0.97 8.25 23.57
N HIS A 104 0.71 8.68 22.33
CA HIS A 104 1.67 8.53 21.22
C HIS A 104 2.47 9.81 21.00
N LEU A 105 3.79 9.66 20.92
CA LEU A 105 4.71 10.71 20.52
C LEU A 105 4.84 10.71 19.00
N VAL A 106 4.31 11.74 18.35
CA VAL A 106 4.45 11.97 16.91
C VAL A 106 5.63 12.91 16.70
N THR A 107 6.59 12.46 15.91
CA THR A 107 7.75 13.24 15.51
C THR A 107 7.81 13.37 13.99
N PRO A 108 8.50 14.38 13.44
CA PRO A 108 8.73 14.46 12.00
C PRO A 108 9.38 13.19 11.44
N GLY A 109 10.34 12.62 12.18
CA GLY A 109 11.04 11.39 11.80
C GLY A 109 10.12 10.16 11.75
N SER A 110 9.21 10.01 12.71
CA SER A 110 8.25 8.88 12.71
C SER A 110 7.30 8.97 11.51
N LEU A 111 6.81 10.17 11.16
CA LEU A 111 5.97 10.38 9.97
C LEU A 111 6.70 10.00 8.67
N ILE A 112 7.97 10.40 8.55
CA ILE A 112 8.78 10.05 7.37
C ILE A 112 8.98 8.54 7.28
N PHE A 113 9.35 7.91 8.40
CA PHE A 113 9.57 6.46 8.45
C PHE A 113 8.29 5.69 8.10
N ASP A 114 7.15 6.08 8.67
CA ASP A 114 5.85 5.46 8.38
C ASP A 114 5.48 5.62 6.90
N GLY A 115 5.75 6.77 6.30
CA GLY A 115 5.53 6.99 4.86
C GLY A 115 6.38 6.07 3.98
N ILE A 116 7.67 5.91 4.28
CA ILE A 116 8.57 4.99 3.57
C ILE A 116 8.12 3.54 3.79
N LEU A 117 7.74 3.18 5.01
CA LEU A 117 7.27 1.84 5.35
C LEU A 117 6.00 1.50 4.59
N LEU A 118 5.04 2.42 4.48
CA LEU A 118 3.83 2.24 3.68
C LEU A 118 4.15 2.04 2.19
N MET A 119 5.11 2.77 1.63
CA MET A 119 5.59 2.52 0.25
C MET A 119 6.17 1.11 0.09
N ALA A 120 6.96 0.64 1.06
CA ALA A 120 7.50 -0.72 1.02
C ALA A 120 6.38 -1.78 1.09
N ILE A 121 5.39 -1.58 1.98
CA ILE A 121 4.22 -2.46 2.09
C ILE A 121 3.42 -2.45 0.79
N ALA A 122 3.21 -1.30 0.17
CA ALA A 122 2.54 -1.17 -1.12
C ALA A 122 3.25 -1.98 -2.21
N ALA A 123 4.58 -1.87 -2.30
CA ALA A 123 5.38 -2.61 -3.28
C ALA A 123 5.31 -4.14 -3.07
N ILE A 124 5.35 -4.59 -1.81
CA ILE A 124 5.17 -6.01 -1.47
C ILE A 124 3.75 -6.46 -1.83
N GLY A 125 2.74 -5.66 -1.47
CA GLY A 125 1.33 -5.90 -1.78
C GLY A 125 1.07 -6.03 -3.28
N ALA A 126 1.68 -5.17 -4.10
CA ALA A 126 1.62 -5.25 -5.55
C ALA A 126 2.21 -6.57 -6.08
N THR A 127 3.35 -7.00 -5.52
CA THR A 127 4.02 -8.25 -5.91
C THR A 127 3.17 -9.48 -5.58
N VAL A 128 2.60 -9.51 -4.37
CA VAL A 128 1.73 -10.62 -3.93
C VAL A 128 0.41 -10.62 -4.71
N SER A 129 -0.17 -9.44 -4.98
CA SER A 129 -1.37 -9.31 -5.82
C SER A 129 -1.12 -9.83 -7.24
N ALA A 130 0.01 -9.49 -7.86
CA ALA A 130 0.37 -10.00 -9.16
C ALA A 130 0.52 -11.53 -9.17
N LEU A 131 1.09 -12.12 -8.12
CA LEU A 131 1.17 -13.57 -7.97
C LEU A 131 -0.22 -14.20 -7.76
N ALA A 132 -1.08 -13.56 -6.97
CA ALA A 132 -2.44 -14.00 -6.74
C ALA A 132 -3.26 -14.03 -8.04
N ALA A 133 -3.19 -12.97 -8.84
CA ALA A 133 -3.87 -12.88 -10.13
C ALA A 133 -3.42 -13.98 -11.12
N ARG A 134 -2.17 -14.42 -11.05
CA ARG A 134 -1.64 -15.51 -11.90
C ARG A 134 -2.15 -16.90 -11.52
N ASN A 135 -2.58 -17.08 -10.26
CA ASN A 135 -3.02 -18.37 -9.73
C ASN A 135 -4.56 -18.52 -9.70
N MET A 136 -5.28 -17.45 -10.06
CA MET A 136 -6.72 -17.47 -10.37
C MET A 136 -6.98 -18.20 -11.67
#